data_AF-A0A2D7GX93-F1
#
_entry.id   AF-A0A2D7GX93-F1
#
_cell.length_a   1.000
_cell.length_b   1.000
_cell.length_c   1.000
_cell.angle_alpha   90.00
_cell.angle_beta   90.00
_cell.angle_gamma   90.00
#
_symmetry.space_group_name_H-M   'P 1'
#
loop_
_entity.id
_entity.type
_entity.pdbx_description
1 polymer ?
#
loop_
_entity_poly.entity_id
_entity_poly.type
_entity_poly.pdbx_seq_one_letter_code
_entity_poly.pdbx_strand_id
1 'polypeptide(L)' 'MHGESSLEYICPHCGAINTCQIGILKEMYIEQFDACVGCKKHLSLTPADGIGGRVNLVIDAVESDNRYR' A
#
# COMPACT_ATOMS: atom_id res chain seq x y z
N MET A 1 -25.19 -4.59 -1.81
CA MET A 1 -24.12 -5.40 -1.22
C MET A 1 -22.80 -4.75 -1.60
N HIS A 2 -22.35 -3.74 -0.84
CA HIS A 2 -21.02 -3.16 -1.04
C HIS A 2 -20.03 -4.13 -0.42
N GLY A 3 -19.56 -5.09 -1.22
CA GLY A 3 -18.43 -5.93 -0.82
C GLY A 3 -17.29 -5.01 -0.46
N GLU A 4 -16.72 -5.19 0.73
CA GLU A 4 -15.48 -4.53 1.12
C GLU A 4 -14.40 -4.93 0.12
N SER A 5 -14.26 -4.18 -0.96
CA SER A 5 -13.30 -4.49 -2.00
C SER A 5 -11.91 -4.27 -1.41
N SER A 6 -11.15 -5.36 -1.27
CA SER A 6 -9.72 -5.31 -0.96
C SER A 6 -8.93 -5.13 -2.25
N LEU A 7 -7.79 -4.44 -2.18
CA LEU A 7 -6.79 -4.41 -3.24
C LEU A 7 -5.64 -5.33 -2.87
N GLU A 8 -5.17 -6.08 -3.85
CA GLU A 8 -3.95 -6.88 -3.75
C GLU A 8 -2.76 -6.10 -4.27
N TYR A 9 -1.62 -6.23 -3.61
CA TYR A 9 -0.37 -5.62 -4.05
C TYR A 9 0.83 -6.49 -3.70
N ILE A 10 1.90 -6.33 -4.48
CA ILE A 10 3.15 -7.09 -4.30
C ILE A 10 4.12 -6.24 -3.48
N CYS A 11 4.70 -6.83 -2.44
CA CYS A 11 5.73 -6.18 -1.66
C CYS A 11 6.99 -5.97 -2.52
N PRO A 12 7.50 -4.73 -2.66
CA PRO A 12 8.68 -4.44 -3.47
C PRO A 12 9.97 -5.05 -2.91
N HIS A 13 9.97 -5.48 -1.63
CA HIS A 13 11.15 -6.07 -0.99
C HIS A 13 11.27 -7.59 -1.11
N CYS A 14 10.15 -8.32 -1.01
CA CYS A 14 10.19 -9.79 -0.92
C CYS A 14 9.25 -10.50 -1.89
N GLY A 15 8.47 -9.76 -2.67
CA GLY A 15 7.53 -10.34 -3.64
C GLY A 15 6.27 -10.98 -3.02
N ALA A 16 6.08 -10.92 -1.70
CA ALA A 16 4.87 -11.41 -1.07
C ALA A 16 3.63 -10.61 -1.52
N ILE A 17 2.53 -11.32 -1.75
CA ILE A 17 1.22 -10.71 -2.03
C ILE A 17 0.62 -10.27 -0.68
N ASN A 18 0.18 -9.01 -0.63
CA ASN A 18 -0.47 -8.37 0.49
C ASN A 18 -1.86 -7.88 0.06
N THR A 19 -2.70 -7.56 1.04
CA THR A 19 -4.05 -7.04 0.82
C THR A 19 -4.29 -5.80 1.67
N CYS A 20 -4.91 -4.76 1.13
CA CYS A 20 -5.41 -3.62 1.90
C CYS A 20 -6.91 -3.41 1.64
N GLN A 21 -7.64 -2.94 2.64
CA GLN A 21 -9.08 -2.65 2.47
C GLN A 21 -9.27 -1.25 1.89
N ILE A 22 -10.02 -1.13 0.79
CA ILE A 22 -10.27 0.17 0.13
C ILE A 22 -11.02 1.13 1.05
N GLY A 23 -11.90 0.64 1.93
CA GLY A 23 -12.61 1.48 2.90
C GLY A 23 -11.68 2.14 3.94
N ILE A 24 -10.46 1.63 4.11
CA ILE A 24 -9.45 2.19 5.00
C ILE A 24 -8.56 3.20 4.26
N LEU A 25 -8.50 3.15 2.93
CA LEU A 25 -7.83 4.13 2.07
C LEU A 25 -8.66 5.43 2.06
N LYS A 26 -8.69 6.10 3.21
CA LYS A 26 -9.63 7.20 3.52
C LYS A 26 -9.41 8.42 2.63
N GLU A 27 -8.19 8.61 2.12
CA GLU A 27 -7.81 9.83 1.40
C GLU A 27 -6.88 9.49 0.22
N MET A 28 -7.35 9.79 -1.00
CA MET A 28 -6.54 9.69 -2.22
C MET A 28 -5.31 10.59 -2.10
N TYR A 29 -4.18 10.14 -2.61
CA TYR A 29 -2.88 10.83 -2.58
C TYR A 29 -2.30 11.05 -1.18
N ILE A 30 -2.88 10.41 -0.15
CA ILE A 30 -2.32 10.43 1.20
C ILE A 30 -1.63 9.11 1.49
N GLU A 31 -0.39 9.23 1.92
CA GLU A 31 0.45 8.12 2.31
C GLU A 31 -0.11 7.43 3.55
N GLN A 32 -0.25 6.12 3.46
CA GLN A 32 -0.64 5.24 4.56
C GLN A 32 0.43 4.18 4.76
N PHE A 33 0.50 3.64 5.98
CA PHE A 33 1.56 2.71 6.33
C PHE A 33 0.98 1.36 6.72
N ASP A 34 1.59 0.31 6.17
CA ASP A 34 1.28 -1.08 6.54
C ASP A 34 2.56 -1.92 6.56
N ALA A 35 2.54 -3.04 7.27
CA ALA A 35 3.65 -3.96 7.35
C ALA A 35 3.43 -5.15 6.41
N CYS A 36 4.44 -5.46 5.58
CA CYS A 36 4.36 -6.61 4.70
C CYS A 36 4.12 -7.92 5.48
N VAL A 37 3.14 -8.73 5.08
CA VAL A 37 2.83 -10.00 5.74
C VAL A 37 3.99 -11.01 5.67
N GLY A 38 4.79 -10.95 4.61
CA GLY A 38 5.95 -11.81 4.38
C GLY A 38 7.20 -11.36 5.14
N CYS A 39 7.75 -10.19 4.79
CA CYS A 39 9.04 -9.73 5.33
C CYS A 39 8.93 -8.77 6.53
N LYS A 40 7.71 -8.39 6.94
CA LYS A 40 7.42 -7.49 8.07
C LYS A 40 7.99 -6.08 7.96
N LYS A 41 8.61 -5.71 6.83
CA LYS A 41 9.05 -4.33 6.59
C LYS A 41 7.84 -3.41 6.44
N HIS A 42 7.99 -2.18 6.92
CA HIS A 42 7.02 -1.12 6.68
C HIS A 42 7.05 -0.71 5.21
N LEU A 43 5.86 -0.57 4.65
CA LEU A 43 5.59 -0.14 3.30
C LEU A 43 4.72 1.11 3.37
N SER A 44 4.92 2.01 2.42
CA SER A 44 3.99 3.09 2.20
C SER A 44 3.05 2.76 1.05
N LEU A 45 1.78 3.07 1.26
CA LEU A 45 0.65 2.77 0.40
C LEU A 45 -0.03 4.10 0.08
N THR A 46 0.08 4.55 -1.16
CA THR A 46 -0.54 5.80 -1.62
C THR A 46 -1.58 5.48 -2.69
N PRO A 47 -2.89 5.54 -2.36
CA PRO A 47 -3.95 5.40 -3.36
C PRO A 47 -3.94 6.59 -4.31
N ALA A 48 -4.14 6.35 -5.60
CA ALA A 48 -4.15 7.37 -6.65
C ALA A 48 -5.24 7.09 -7.69
N ASP A 49 -5.69 8.12 -8.39
CA ASP A 49 -6.72 7.93 -9.43
C ASP A 49 -6.15 7.10 -10.59
N GLY A 50 -6.86 6.04 -10.93
CA GLY A 50 -6.61 5.22 -12.10
C GLY A 50 -7.54 5.59 -13.27
N ILE A 51 -7.22 5.06 -14.44
CA ILE A 51 -8.02 5.27 -15.65
C ILE A 51 -9.38 4.55 -15.52
N GLY A 52 -10.46 5.24 -15.89
CA GLY A 52 -11.81 4.66 -15.92
C GLY A 52 -12.44 4.48 -14.54
N GLY A 53 -12.10 5.34 -13.57
CA GLY A 53 -12.65 5.30 -12.21
C GLY A 53 -12.09 4.16 -11.35
N ARG A 54 -10.95 3.60 -11.75
CA ARG A 54 -10.21 2.60 -10.95
C ARG A 54 -9.33 3.31 -9.93
N VAL A 55 -8.93 2.59 -8.89
CA VAL A 55 -7.90 3.05 -7.94
C VAL A 55 -6.58 2.38 -8.32
N ASN A 56 -5.54 3.18 -8.48
CA ASN A 56 -4.17 2.71 -8.51
C ASN A 56 -3.60 2.76 -7.09
N LEU A 57 -2.71 1.83 -6.77
CA LEU A 57 -2.02 1.82 -5.48
C LEU A 57 -0.53 1.89 -5.74
N VAL A 58 0.10 2.99 -5.31
CA VAL A 58 1.55 3.16 -5.36
C VAL A 58 2.11 2.59 -4.07
N ILE A 59 3.06 1.66 -4.20
CA ILE A 59 3.71 0.99 -3.07
C ILE A 59 5.17 1.38 -3.05
N ASP A 60 5.64 1.89 -1.91
CA ASP A 60 7.06 2.15 -1.70
C ASP A 60 7.59 1.43 -0.45
N ALA A 61 8.89 1.21 -0.46
CA ALA A 61 9.70 0.76 0.64
C ALA A 61 9.95 1.91 1.61
N VAL A 62 9.50 1.80 2.86
CA VAL A 62 9.95 2.74 3.89
C VAL A 62 11.34 2.31 4.34
N GLU A 63 12.37 2.88 3.72
CA GLU A 63 13.72 2.77 4.27
C GLU A 63 13.75 3.45 5.64
N SER A 64 14.17 2.71 6.67
CA SER A 64 14.53 3.35 7.93
C SER A 64 15.73 4.21 7.63
N ASP A 65 15.54 5.53 7.57
CA ASP A 65 16.57 6.50 7.21
C ASP A 65 17.66 6.51 8.30
N ASN A 66 18.56 5.52 8.22
CA ASN A 66 19.67 5.35 9.16
C ASN A 66 20.93 6.06 8.61
N ARG A 67 20.76 7.05 7.72
CA ARG A 67 21.86 7.76 7.03
C ARG A 67 22.34 9.04 7.72
N TYR A 68 21.88 9.31 8.94
CA TYR A 68 22.49 10.34 9.79
C TYR A 68 22.85 9.74 11.15
N ARG A 69 24.02 9.10 11.23
CA ARG A 69 24.74 8.84 12.47
C ARG A 69 26.18 9.32 12.33
#